data_AF-A0A0G2I437-F1
#
_entry.id   AF-A0A0G2I437-F1
#
_cell.length_a   1.000
_cell.length_b   1.000
_cell.length_c   1.000
_cell.angle_alpha   90.00
_cell.angle_beta   90.00
_cell.angle_gamma   90.00
#
_symmetry.space_group_name_H-M   'P 1'
#
loop_
_entity.id
_entity.type
_entity.pdbx_description
1 polymer ?
#
loop_
_entity_poly.entity_id
_entity_poly.type
_entity_poly.pdbx_seq_one_letter_code
_entity_poly.pdbx_strand_id
1 'polypeptide(L)'
;MESARQLARVMAANNIELVYGGGTVGLMGEIARTLVSLAGPDAVHGIIPEPLVKFERDPTYTSSTINGSSTGATLAIPEETVFGRTTIVPDMHTRKRLMAQEVAAGGPGSGFIALPGGYGTMEELLEAATWNQLGIQSLGICLLNVNGFYDGLLGWIDKSVEEGFIRPGNASILVSANTPEDAIQALREYKVSESQFKLQWGNE
;
A
#
# COMPACT_ATOMS: atom_id res chain seq x y z
N MET A 1 -7.00 14.14 -4.54
CA MET A 1 -8.09 13.32 -5.11
C MET A 1 -7.81 12.96 -6.57
N GLU A 2 -7.42 13.91 -7.43
CA GLU A 2 -7.18 13.60 -8.85
C GLU A 2 -6.09 12.55 -9.10
N SER A 3 -4.96 12.62 -8.38
CA SER A 3 -3.90 11.62 -8.47
C SER A 3 -4.37 10.20 -8.13
N ALA A 4 -5.28 10.04 -7.16
CA ALA A 4 -5.86 8.75 -6.79
C ALA A 4 -6.76 8.19 -7.91
N ARG A 5 -7.57 9.04 -8.55
CA ARG A 5 -8.39 8.65 -9.71
C ARG A 5 -7.54 8.27 -10.91
N GLN A 6 -6.50 9.05 -11.20
CA GLN A 6 -5.59 8.77 -12.31
C GLN A 6 -4.85 7.46 -12.08
N LEU A 7 -4.35 7.22 -10.86
CA LEU A 7 -3.73 5.95 -10.52
C LEU A 7 -4.69 4.76 -10.72
N ALA A 8 -5.94 4.86 -10.26
CA ALA A 8 -6.94 3.82 -10.51
C ALA A 8 -7.20 3.58 -12.02
N ARG A 9 -7.23 4.64 -12.84
CA ARG A 9 -7.37 4.51 -14.31
C ARG A 9 -6.18 3.79 -14.94
N VAL A 10 -4.96 4.16 -14.53
CA VAL A 10 -3.73 3.49 -15.00
C VAL A 10 -3.73 2.03 -14.57
N MET A 11 -4.09 1.73 -13.32
CA MET A 11 -4.19 0.36 -12.83
C MET A 11 -5.18 -0.46 -13.65
N ALA A 12 -6.41 0.05 -13.85
CA ALA A 12 -7.43 -0.63 -14.65
C ALA A 12 -6.99 -0.86 -16.10
N ALA A 13 -6.38 0.14 -16.74
CA ALA A 13 -5.87 0.03 -18.11
C ALA A 13 -4.74 -1.01 -18.25
N ASN A 14 -4.07 -1.35 -17.15
CA ASN A 14 -2.97 -2.31 -17.10
C ASN A 14 -3.35 -3.63 -16.42
N ASN A 15 -4.63 -3.85 -16.11
CA ASN A 15 -5.12 -5.03 -15.40
C ASN A 15 -4.37 -5.28 -14.06
N ILE A 16 -4.20 -4.21 -13.28
CA ILE A 16 -3.53 -4.23 -11.98
C ILE A 16 -4.60 -4.15 -10.88
N GLU A 17 -4.51 -5.06 -9.92
CA GLU A 17 -5.37 -5.11 -8.73
C GLU A 17 -4.82 -4.23 -7.60
N LEU A 18 -5.70 -3.83 -6.68
CA LEU A 18 -5.36 -2.98 -5.54
C LEU A 18 -5.47 -3.73 -4.23
N VAL A 19 -4.38 -3.76 -3.46
CA VAL A 19 -4.39 -4.10 -2.02
C VAL A 19 -4.26 -2.81 -1.23
N TYR A 20 -5.15 -2.56 -0.27
CA TYR A 20 -5.15 -1.30 0.47
C TYR A 20 -5.69 -1.43 1.90
N GLY A 21 -5.67 -0.30 2.62
CA GLY A 21 -6.02 -0.25 4.04
C GLY A 21 -7.50 -0.34 4.40
N GLY A 22 -8.41 -0.43 3.41
CA GLY A 22 -9.85 -0.61 3.60
C GLY A 22 -10.68 0.65 3.96
N GLY A 23 -10.06 1.82 4.08
CA GLY A 23 -10.78 3.07 4.38
C GLY A 23 -11.64 3.60 3.23
N THR A 24 -12.77 4.24 3.55
CA THR A 24 -13.77 4.75 2.59
C THR A 24 -13.64 6.24 2.28
N VAL A 25 -12.78 6.95 3.02
CA VAL A 25 -12.63 8.42 2.95
C VAL A 25 -11.28 8.81 2.36
N GLY A 26 -11.23 10.01 1.76
CA GLY A 26 -9.99 10.62 1.26
C GLY A 26 -9.40 9.88 0.07
N LEU A 27 -8.08 9.94 -0.09
CA LEU A 27 -7.38 9.31 -1.23
C LEU A 27 -7.62 7.80 -1.28
N MET A 28 -7.72 7.18 -0.10
CA MET A 28 -7.90 5.75 0.08
C MET A 28 -9.26 5.27 -0.45
N GLY A 29 -10.33 5.94 -0.06
CA GLY A 29 -11.66 5.65 -0.61
C GLY A 29 -11.77 5.96 -2.09
N GLU A 30 -11.14 7.06 -2.55
CA GLU A 30 -11.21 7.50 -3.94
C GLU A 30 -10.58 6.51 -4.92
N ILE A 31 -9.38 5.99 -4.61
CA ILE A 31 -8.70 5.02 -5.49
C ILE A 31 -9.49 3.70 -5.55
N ALA A 32 -9.96 3.21 -4.40
CA ALA A 32 -10.76 1.98 -4.31
C ALA A 32 -12.05 2.09 -5.11
N ARG A 33 -12.87 3.12 -4.84
CA ARG A 33 -14.10 3.43 -5.57
C ARG A 33 -13.90 3.51 -7.07
N THR A 34 -12.88 4.26 -7.48
CA THR A 34 -12.62 4.49 -8.90
C THR A 34 -12.23 3.19 -9.57
N LEU A 35 -11.35 2.38 -8.97
CA LEU A 35 -10.93 1.12 -9.54
C LEU A 35 -12.09 0.11 -9.60
N VAL A 36 -12.91 -0.01 -8.55
CA VAL A 36 -14.10 -0.87 -8.58
C VAL A 36 -15.06 -0.47 -9.71
N SER A 37 -15.30 0.83 -9.90
CA SER A 37 -16.15 1.31 -11.00
C SER A 37 -15.62 0.99 -12.41
N LEU A 38 -14.32 0.71 -12.54
CA LEU A 38 -13.64 0.46 -13.81
C LEU A 38 -13.41 -1.04 -14.07
N ALA A 39 -13.13 -1.82 -13.02
CA ALA A 39 -12.64 -3.19 -13.11
C ALA A 39 -13.44 -4.20 -12.26
N GLY A 40 -14.44 -3.74 -11.50
CA GLY A 40 -15.27 -4.58 -10.63
C GLY A 40 -14.70 -4.75 -9.20
N PRO A 41 -15.52 -5.30 -8.29
CA PRO A 41 -15.17 -5.43 -6.86
C PRO A 41 -14.00 -6.38 -6.61
N ASP A 42 -13.79 -7.38 -7.47
CA ASP A 42 -12.69 -8.34 -7.33
C ASP A 42 -11.30 -7.70 -7.54
N ALA A 43 -11.24 -6.58 -8.26
CA ALA A 43 -10.00 -5.85 -8.52
C ALA A 43 -9.46 -5.07 -7.30
N VAL A 44 -10.20 -5.04 -6.19
CA VAL A 44 -9.83 -4.30 -4.99
C VAL A 44 -10.01 -5.16 -3.75
N HIS A 45 -8.99 -5.18 -2.90
CA HIS A 45 -8.99 -5.85 -1.62
C HIS A 45 -8.54 -4.92 -0.49
N GLY A 46 -9.47 -4.59 0.41
CA GLY A 46 -9.22 -3.83 1.63
C GLY A 46 -8.95 -4.73 2.83
N ILE A 47 -7.93 -4.41 3.63
CA ILE A 47 -7.62 -5.16 4.86
C ILE A 47 -7.74 -4.22 6.06
N ILE A 48 -8.70 -4.51 6.94
CA ILE A 48 -9.08 -3.64 8.06
C ILE A 48 -8.89 -4.40 9.38
N PRO A 49 -8.28 -3.79 10.40
CA PRO A 49 -8.15 -4.43 11.70
C PRO A 49 -9.46 -4.29 12.49
N GLU A 50 -9.85 -5.34 13.24
CA GLU A 50 -11.07 -5.39 14.04
C GLU A 50 -11.30 -4.15 14.93
N PRO A 51 -10.28 -3.59 15.60
CA PRO A 51 -10.46 -2.39 16.41
C PRO A 51 -10.97 -1.19 15.60
N LEU A 52 -10.46 -0.96 14.39
CA LEU A 52 -10.86 0.20 13.58
C LEU A 52 -12.31 0.09 13.12
N VAL A 53 -12.80 -1.12 12.83
CA VAL A 53 -14.21 -1.34 12.48
C VAL A 53 -15.16 -0.92 13.59
N LYS A 54 -14.74 -1.03 14.86
CA LYS A 54 -15.58 -0.63 16.02
C LYS A 54 -15.65 0.89 16.19
N PHE A 55 -14.64 1.63 15.71
CA PHE A 55 -14.52 3.08 15.87
C PHE A 55 -14.95 3.87 14.63
N GLU A 56 -14.71 3.36 13.43
CA GLU A 56 -15.13 4.00 12.18
C GLU A 56 -16.61 3.72 11.90
N ARG A 57 -17.48 4.67 12.26
CA ARG A 57 -18.88 4.70 11.84
C ARG A 57 -19.05 5.74 10.75
N ASP A 58 -18.77 5.36 9.51
CA ASP A 58 -19.08 6.14 8.32
C ASP A 58 -20.35 5.57 7.66
N PRO A 59 -21.31 6.39 7.18
CA PRO A 59 -22.51 5.94 6.47
C PRO A 59 -22.25 5.07 5.23
N THR A 60 -21.03 5.05 4.69
CA THR A 60 -20.62 4.15 3.60
C THR A 60 -20.36 2.70 4.06
N TYR A 61 -20.35 2.45 5.36
CA TYR A 61 -20.25 1.12 5.94
C TYR A 61 -21.64 0.48 6.03
N THR A 62 -21.76 -0.72 5.48
CA THR A 62 -22.96 -1.55 5.60
C THR A 62 -22.85 -2.47 6.80
N SER A 63 -23.94 -2.68 7.53
CA SER A 63 -24.00 -3.70 8.58
C SER A 63 -24.03 -5.08 7.94
N SER A 64 -22.86 -5.68 7.74
CA SER A 64 -22.72 -6.97 7.07
C SER A 64 -22.18 -8.01 8.04
N THR A 65 -22.76 -9.21 8.06
CA THR A 65 -22.26 -10.32 8.89
C THR A 65 -21.08 -10.95 8.17
N ILE A 66 -19.87 -10.84 8.73
CA ILE A 66 -18.70 -11.54 8.20
C ILE A 66 -18.41 -12.75 9.09
N ASN A 67 -18.37 -13.92 8.47
CA ASN A 67 -17.84 -15.14 9.07
C ASN A 67 -16.31 -14.99 9.24
N GLY A 68 -15.88 -14.40 10.34
CA GLY A 68 -14.47 -14.09 10.59
C GLY A 68 -14.23 -13.30 11.87
N SER A 69 -15.26 -12.64 12.40
CA SER A 69 -15.25 -12.15 13.78
C SER A 69 -15.03 -13.34 14.72
N SER A 70 -13.92 -13.34 15.44
CA SER A 70 -13.63 -14.26 16.56
C SER A 70 -14.73 -14.27 17.64
N THR A 71 -15.66 -13.30 17.58
CA THR A 71 -16.72 -13.05 18.56
C THR A 71 -18.14 -13.23 18.00
N GLY A 72 -18.31 -13.61 16.72
CA GLY A 72 -19.63 -13.76 16.09
C GLY A 72 -20.43 -12.44 15.96
N ALA A 73 -19.76 -11.29 16.11
CA ALA A 73 -20.39 -9.98 16.07
C ALA A 73 -20.59 -9.49 14.63
N THR A 74 -21.75 -8.89 14.34
CA THR A 74 -21.96 -8.13 13.10
C THR A 74 -21.02 -6.93 13.08
N LEU A 75 -20.15 -6.86 12.09
CA LEU A 75 -19.19 -5.77 11.91
C LEU A 75 -19.64 -4.93 10.72
N ALA A 76 -19.66 -3.62 10.88
CA ALA A 76 -19.92 -2.76 9.74
C ALA A 76 -18.71 -2.80 8.81
N ILE A 77 -18.87 -3.05 7.52
CA ILE A 77 -17.77 -3.00 6.55
C ILE A 77 -18.15 -2.20 5.30
N PRO A 78 -17.15 -1.68 4.56
CA PRO A 78 -17.42 -0.95 3.32
C PRO A 78 -18.25 -1.79 2.34
N GLU A 79 -19.13 -1.11 1.59
CA GLU A 79 -19.94 -1.76 0.55
C GLU A 79 -19.05 -2.35 -0.55
N GLU A 80 -19.08 -3.67 -0.74
CA GLU A 80 -18.18 -4.39 -1.67
C GLU A 80 -18.33 -3.91 -3.11
N THR A 81 -19.56 -3.66 -3.57
CA THR A 81 -19.87 -3.13 -4.91
C THR A 81 -19.32 -1.73 -5.15
N VAL A 82 -18.83 -1.05 -4.11
CA VAL A 82 -18.27 0.30 -4.19
C VAL A 82 -16.78 0.30 -3.86
N PHE A 83 -16.32 -0.46 -2.86
CA PHE A 83 -14.95 -0.39 -2.35
C PHE A 83 -14.16 -1.70 -2.48
N GLY A 84 -14.78 -2.76 -2.99
CA GLY A 84 -14.16 -4.05 -3.23
C GLY A 84 -14.25 -4.98 -2.02
N ARG A 85 -13.65 -6.16 -2.17
CA ARG A 85 -13.63 -7.19 -1.13
C ARG A 85 -12.92 -6.66 0.11
N THR A 86 -13.37 -7.06 1.30
CA THR A 86 -12.77 -6.64 2.56
C THR A 86 -12.45 -7.84 3.45
N THR A 87 -11.21 -7.91 3.96
CA THR A 87 -10.79 -8.87 4.97
C THR A 87 -10.58 -8.17 6.31
N ILE A 88 -11.17 -8.74 7.36
CA ILE A 88 -10.97 -8.28 8.74
C ILE A 88 -9.87 -9.11 9.41
N VAL A 89 -8.95 -8.43 10.09
CA VAL A 89 -7.82 -9.05 10.80
C VAL A 89 -7.79 -8.62 12.27
N PRO A 90 -7.22 -9.42 13.18
CA PRO A 90 -7.27 -9.12 14.62
C PRO A 90 -6.51 -7.84 15.01
N ASP A 91 -5.42 -7.51 14.31
CA ASP A 91 -4.49 -6.46 14.72
C ASP A 91 -3.74 -5.82 13.52
N MET A 92 -3.05 -4.71 13.80
CA MET A 92 -2.30 -3.94 12.79
C MET A 92 -1.09 -4.70 12.23
N HIS A 93 -0.44 -5.57 12.99
CA HIS A 93 0.69 -6.36 12.48
C HIS A 93 0.22 -7.41 11.48
N THR A 94 -0.88 -8.10 11.80
CA THR A 94 -1.52 -9.06 10.90
C THR A 94 -2.01 -8.36 9.64
N ARG A 95 -2.55 -7.14 9.75
CA ARG A 95 -2.92 -6.29 8.59
C ARG A 95 -1.73 -6.02 7.67
N LYS A 96 -0.66 -5.43 8.18
CA LYS A 96 0.51 -5.05 7.38
C LYS A 96 1.17 -6.27 6.73
N ARG A 97 1.25 -7.38 7.48
CA ARG A 97 1.78 -8.65 6.98
C ARG A 97 0.95 -9.22 5.84
N LEU A 98 -0.38 -9.27 5.98
CA LEU A 98 -1.26 -9.79 4.93
C LEU A 98 -1.18 -8.92 3.67
N MET A 99 -1.21 -7.59 3.82
CA MET A 99 -1.04 -6.66 2.70
C MET A 99 0.28 -6.92 1.95
N ALA A 100 1.39 -7.04 2.68
CA ALA A 100 2.69 -7.30 2.07
C ALA A 100 2.79 -8.68 1.41
N GLN A 101 2.21 -9.72 2.02
CA GLN A 101 2.16 -11.08 1.47
C GLN A 101 1.38 -11.11 0.15
N GLU A 102 0.23 -10.43 0.08
CA GLU A 102 -0.59 -10.40 -1.13
C GLU A 102 0.10 -9.66 -2.27
N VAL A 103 0.74 -8.53 -1.99
CA VAL A 103 1.55 -7.82 -3.00
C VAL A 103 2.72 -8.71 -3.46
N ALA A 104 3.39 -9.40 -2.54
CA ALA A 104 4.51 -10.29 -2.86
C ALA A 104 4.09 -11.55 -3.65
N ALA A 105 2.87 -12.03 -3.45
CA ALA A 105 2.30 -13.13 -4.22
C ALA A 105 1.83 -12.72 -5.62
N GLY A 106 1.77 -11.41 -5.90
CA GLY A 106 1.39 -10.88 -7.21
C GLY A 106 2.43 -11.14 -8.30
N GLY A 107 2.10 -10.73 -9.53
CA GLY A 107 2.94 -10.93 -10.70
C GLY A 107 4.11 -9.95 -10.84
N PRO A 108 4.88 -10.03 -11.95
CA PRO A 108 5.92 -9.05 -12.25
C PRO A 108 5.38 -7.62 -12.25
N GLY A 109 6.10 -6.71 -11.60
CA GLY A 109 5.70 -5.32 -11.41
C GLY A 109 4.81 -5.06 -10.18
N SER A 110 4.50 -6.08 -9.38
CA SER A 110 3.96 -5.87 -8.04
C SER A 110 4.90 -5.03 -7.18
N GLY A 111 4.32 -4.15 -6.39
CA GLY A 111 5.05 -3.28 -5.47
C GLY A 111 4.14 -2.35 -4.71
N PHE A 112 4.75 -1.47 -3.94
CA PHE A 112 4.06 -0.54 -3.05
C PHE A 112 4.07 0.87 -3.65
N ILE A 113 2.92 1.55 -3.60
CA ILE A 113 2.82 2.97 -3.95
C ILE A 113 2.35 3.75 -2.73
N ALA A 114 3.12 4.76 -2.33
CA ALA A 114 2.70 5.74 -1.34
C ALA A 114 2.15 6.99 -2.02
N LEU A 115 0.83 7.19 -1.88
CA LEU A 115 0.18 8.47 -2.14
C LEU A 115 0.37 9.41 -0.93
N PRO A 116 0.27 10.75 -1.10
CA PRO A 116 0.38 11.70 0.00
C PRO A 116 -0.47 11.31 1.22
N GLY A 117 0.17 11.22 2.38
CA GLY A 117 -0.44 10.71 3.59
C GLY A 117 0.25 11.21 4.86
N GLY A 118 -0.37 10.96 6.01
CA GLY A 118 0.13 11.37 7.32
C GLY A 118 1.08 10.34 7.95
N TYR A 119 1.12 10.33 9.28
CA TYR A 119 2.01 9.45 10.05
C TYR A 119 1.81 7.95 9.77
N GLY A 120 0.57 7.49 9.61
CA GLY A 120 0.30 6.08 9.30
C GLY A 120 0.94 5.64 7.97
N THR A 121 0.77 6.44 6.92
CA THR A 121 1.39 6.18 5.62
C THR A 121 2.91 6.22 5.71
N MET A 122 3.49 7.14 6.48
CA MET A 122 4.94 7.22 6.67
C MET A 122 5.49 6.00 7.42
N GLU A 123 4.77 5.51 8.43
CA GLU A 123 5.13 4.31 9.19
C GLU A 123 5.14 3.07 8.29
N GLU A 124 4.08 2.85 7.52
CA GLU A 124 3.95 1.73 6.58
C GLU A 124 5.04 1.81 5.48
N LEU A 125 5.31 3.01 4.97
CA LEU A 125 6.35 3.26 3.97
C LEU A 125 7.76 2.89 4.47
N LEU A 126 8.14 3.39 5.64
CA LEU A 126 9.47 3.16 6.21
C LEU A 126 9.64 1.71 6.69
N GLU A 127 8.56 1.05 7.12
CA GLU A 127 8.57 -0.39 7.40
C GLU A 127 8.84 -1.20 6.12
N ALA A 128 8.12 -0.92 5.03
CA ALA A 128 8.33 -1.59 3.75
C ALA A 128 9.76 -1.39 3.22
N ALA A 129 10.30 -0.17 3.34
CA ALA A 129 11.67 0.15 2.95
C ALA A 129 12.70 -0.60 3.80
N THR A 130 12.44 -0.73 5.10
CA THR A 130 13.30 -1.49 6.01
C THR A 130 13.27 -2.98 5.68
N TRP A 131 12.10 -3.56 5.38
CA TRP A 131 11.99 -4.96 4.95
C TRP A 131 12.70 -5.21 3.62
N ASN A 132 12.63 -4.25 2.69
CA ASN A 132 13.43 -4.31 1.48
C ASN A 132 14.93 -4.30 1.82
N GLN A 133 15.38 -3.34 2.62
CA GLN A 133 16.79 -3.23 3.03
C GLN A 133 17.32 -4.51 3.69
N LEU A 134 16.52 -5.15 4.54
CA LEU A 134 16.87 -6.38 5.27
C LEU A 134 16.78 -7.67 4.43
N GLY A 135 16.36 -7.59 3.17
CA GLY A 135 16.20 -8.76 2.30
C GLY A 135 14.98 -9.62 2.60
N ILE A 136 14.04 -9.13 3.41
CA ILE A 136 12.78 -9.83 3.72
C ILE A 136 11.87 -9.86 2.50
N GLN A 137 11.91 -8.80 1.69
CA GLN A 137 11.14 -8.66 0.45
C GLN A 137 11.97 -7.88 -0.59
N SER A 138 11.62 -8.01 -1.87
CA SER A 138 12.39 -7.47 -3.01
C SER A 138 11.54 -6.67 -4.00
N LEU A 139 10.35 -6.25 -3.57
CA LEU A 139 9.41 -5.45 -4.32
C LEU A 139 9.81 -3.98 -4.31
N GLY A 140 9.49 -3.29 -5.40
CA GLY A 140 9.68 -1.85 -5.52
C GLY A 140 8.74 -1.08 -4.61
N ILE A 141 9.21 0.09 -4.17
CA ILE A 141 8.43 1.02 -3.34
C ILE A 141 8.53 2.39 -3.98
N CYS A 142 7.40 2.90 -4.48
CA CYS A 142 7.32 4.14 -5.22
C CYS A 142 6.55 5.23 -4.44
N LEU A 143 7.16 6.40 -4.31
CA LEU A 143 6.53 7.62 -3.81
C LEU A 143 5.87 8.34 -4.98
N LEU A 144 4.53 8.41 -5.00
CA LEU A 144 3.83 9.22 -5.98
C LEU A 144 3.83 10.69 -5.49
N ASN A 145 4.83 11.44 -5.93
CA ASN A 145 5.20 12.76 -5.46
C ASN A 145 4.33 13.89 -6.05
N VAL A 146 3.06 13.90 -5.67
CA VAL A 146 2.09 14.90 -6.13
C VAL A 146 2.46 16.27 -5.56
N ASN A 147 2.68 17.25 -6.45
CA ASN A 147 2.99 18.65 -6.09
C ASN A 147 4.20 18.79 -5.14
N GLY A 148 5.18 17.89 -5.22
CA GLY A 148 6.37 17.94 -4.36
C GLY A 148 6.13 17.56 -2.90
N PHE A 149 5.02 16.87 -2.59
CA PHE A 149 4.68 16.46 -1.22
C PHE A 149 5.81 15.68 -0.51
N TYR A 150 6.52 14.83 -1.24
CA TYR A 150 7.62 14.01 -0.73
C TYR A 150 9.01 14.64 -0.89
N ASP A 151 9.13 15.88 -1.38
CA ASP A 151 10.44 16.54 -1.58
C ASP A 151 11.26 16.59 -0.29
N GLY A 152 10.60 16.85 0.85
CA GLY A 152 11.25 16.84 2.16
C GLY A 152 11.77 15.46 2.58
N LEU A 153 11.03 14.39 2.26
CA LEU A 153 11.46 13.02 2.54
C LEU A 153 12.64 12.63 1.64
N LEU A 154 12.57 12.95 0.35
CA LEU A 154 13.64 12.69 -0.61
C LEU A 154 14.93 13.42 -0.19
N GLY A 155 14.83 14.69 0.21
CA GLY A 155 15.98 15.43 0.75
C GLY A 155 16.54 14.84 2.05
N TRP A 156 15.69 14.26 2.91
CA TRP A 156 16.15 13.53 4.09
C TRP A 156 16.88 12.23 3.73
N ILE A 157 16.43 11.50 2.71
CA ILE A 157 17.13 10.30 2.20
C ILE A 157 18.51 10.71 1.68
N ASP A 158 18.59 11.75 0.84
CA ASP A 158 19.85 12.26 0.29
C ASP A 158 20.83 12.63 1.42
N LYS A 159 20.35 13.36 2.43
CA LYS A 159 21.16 13.73 3.59
C LYS A 159 21.60 12.50 4.39
N SER A 160 20.71 11.51 4.56
CA SER A 160 21.04 10.28 5.29
C SER A 160 22.07 9.43 4.56
N VAL A 161 22.12 9.49 3.23
CA VAL A 161 23.18 8.88 2.41
C VAL A 161 24.49 9.63 2.57
N GLU A 162 24.47 10.97 2.50
CA GLU A 162 25.65 11.82 2.70
C GLU A 162 26.31 11.57 4.06
N GLU A 163 25.50 11.46 5.13
CA GLU A 163 25.96 11.20 6.50
C GLU A 163 26.23 9.71 6.79
N GLY A 164 26.01 8.82 5.82
CA GLY A 164 26.30 7.38 5.94
C GLY A 164 25.33 6.56 6.77
N PHE A 165 24.16 7.10 7.14
CA PHE A 165 23.08 6.35 7.79
C PHE A 165 22.36 5.41 6.81
N ILE A 166 22.26 5.79 5.53
CA ILE A 166 21.78 4.95 4.43
C ILE A 166 22.96 4.65 3.51
N ARG A 167 23.15 3.38 3.15
CA ARG A 167 24.19 2.99 2.18
C ARG A 167 23.82 3.54 0.80
N PRO A 168 24.77 4.02 -0.03
CA PRO A 168 24.46 4.57 -1.35
C PRO A 168 23.61 3.66 -2.24
N GLY A 169 23.84 2.35 -2.25
CA GLY A 169 22.99 1.42 -3.01
C GLY A 169 21.54 1.34 -2.51
N ASN A 170 21.31 1.55 -1.22
CA ASN A 170 19.98 1.47 -0.60
C ASN A 170 19.15 2.75 -0.78
N ALA A 171 19.72 3.85 -1.27
CA ALA A 171 18.96 5.04 -1.63
C ALA A 171 17.87 4.71 -2.69
N SER A 172 18.18 3.78 -3.59
CA SER A 172 17.28 3.32 -4.66
C SER A 172 16.13 2.42 -4.19
N ILE A 173 16.04 2.09 -2.91
CA ILE A 173 14.92 1.31 -2.35
C ILE A 173 13.61 2.08 -2.49
N LEU A 174 13.65 3.39 -2.21
CA LEU A 174 12.52 4.30 -2.40
C LEU A 174 12.74 5.06 -3.70
N VAL A 175 11.94 4.74 -4.71
CA VAL A 175 11.90 5.51 -5.96
C VAL A 175 10.77 6.53 -5.90
N SER A 176 10.87 7.62 -6.67
CA SER A 176 9.80 8.60 -6.78
C SER A 176 9.32 8.76 -8.22
N ALA A 177 8.05 9.09 -8.35
CA ALA A 177 7.40 9.37 -9.62
C ALA A 177 6.43 10.55 -9.44
N ASN A 178 6.31 11.40 -10.45
CA ASN A 178 5.41 12.56 -10.39
C ASN A 178 4.04 12.27 -11.02
N THR A 179 3.93 11.20 -11.79
CA THR A 179 2.69 10.75 -12.44
C THR A 179 2.39 9.29 -12.08
N PRO A 180 1.11 8.88 -12.09
CA PRO A 180 0.76 7.49 -11.85
C PRO A 180 1.33 6.51 -12.90
N GLU A 181 1.44 6.92 -14.15
CA GLU A 181 2.07 6.15 -15.23
C GLU A 181 3.54 5.87 -14.91
N ASP A 182 4.28 6.91 -14.52
CA ASP A 182 5.68 6.79 -14.13
C ASP A 182 5.84 5.92 -12.87
N ALA A 183 4.88 5.98 -11.93
CA ALA A 183 4.91 5.16 -10.73
C ALA A 183 4.77 3.66 -11.06
N ILE A 184 3.83 3.31 -11.93
CA ILE A 184 3.66 1.92 -12.39
C ILE A 184 4.87 1.46 -13.20
N GLN A 185 5.44 2.33 -14.04
CA GLN A 185 6.64 2.00 -14.79
C GLN A 185 7.84 1.77 -13.85
N ALA A 186 8.02 2.63 -12.84
CA ALA A 186 9.08 2.50 -11.86
C ALA A 186 8.99 1.17 -11.08
N LEU A 187 7.79 0.70 -10.75
CA LEU A 187 7.60 -0.61 -10.12
C LEU A 187 7.91 -1.78 -11.07
N ARG A 188 7.54 -1.68 -12.35
CA ARG A 188 7.85 -2.71 -13.36
C ARG A 188 9.34 -2.84 -13.63
N GLU A 189 10.05 -1.72 -13.64
CA GLU A 189 11.48 -1.66 -13.92
C GLU A 189 12.34 -1.80 -12.66
N TYR A 190 11.72 -1.86 -11.49
CA TYR A 190 12.43 -1.91 -10.22
C TYR A 190 13.41 -3.08 -10.18
N LYS A 191 14.63 -2.77 -9.77
CA LYS A 191 15.69 -3.75 -9.50
C LYS A 191 16.14 -3.57 -8.07
N VAL A 192 16.23 -4.68 -7.36
CA VAL A 192 16.72 -4.74 -5.99
C VAL A 192 18.12 -4.16 -5.92
N SER A 193 18.36 -3.32 -4.91
CA SER A 193 19.68 -2.77 -4.60
C SER A 193 20.73 -3.87 -4.47
N GLU A 194 21.90 -3.68 -5.11
CA GLU A 194 23.07 -4.55 -4.91
C GLU A 194 23.60 -4.51 -3.46
N SER A 195 23.20 -3.49 -2.68
CA SER A 195 23.57 -3.30 -1.27
C SER A 195 22.57 -3.89 -0.27
N GLN A 196 21.53 -4.58 -0.75
CA GLN A 196 20.56 -5.29 0.10
C GLN A 196 21.27 -6.31 1.00
N PHE A 197 20.86 -6.38 2.26
CA PHE A 197 21.38 -7.41 3.15
C PHE A 197 20.89 -8.79 2.72
N LYS A 198 21.80 -9.75 2.57
CA LYS A 198 21.48 -11.16 2.31
C LYS A 198 21.21 -11.93 3.61
N LEU A 199 20.35 -11.38 4.47
CA LEU A 199 20.01 -12.03 5.72
C LEU A 199 19.07 -13.21 5.45
N GLN A 200 19.44 -14.39 5.93
CA GLN A 200 18.55 -15.54 5.93
C GLN A 200 17.73 -15.49 7.22
N TRP A 201 16.49 -15.03 7.11
CA TRP A 201 15.53 -15.09 8.19
C TRP A 201 14.93 -16.50 8.19
N GLY A 202 15.24 -17.28 9.23
CA GLY A 202 14.65 -18.61 9.41
C GLY A 202 13.13 -18.50 9.50
N ASN A 203 12.42 -19.48 8.95
CA ASN A 203 10.95 -19.55 8.98
C ASN A 203 10.44 -19.42 10.42
N GLU A 204 9.93 -18.25 10.79
CA GLU A 204 9.03 -18.07 11.94
C GLU A 204 7.57 -18.14 11.49
#